data_AF-F3GJ09-F1
#
_entry.id   AF-F3GJ09-F1
#
_cell.length_a   1.000
_cell.length_b   1.000
_cell.length_c   1.000
_cell.angle_alpha   90.00
_cell.angle_beta   90.00
_cell.angle_gamma   90.00
#
_symmetry.space_group_name_H-M   'P 1'
#
loop_
_entity.id
_entity.type
_entity.pdbx_description
1 polymer ?
#
loop_
_entity_poly.entity_id
_entity_poly.type
_entity_poly.pdbx_seq_one_letter_code
_entity_poly.pdbx_strand_id
1 'polypeptide(L)'
;PCPYCGCAARYVAADYVDNSGEPWPFAECDACNTGAPVEFWNKRAQPADPLIVKLTGPQEWLDELAKAAPLADQQPTAFQSRVQPWMTACFGAEISADRQERNHRFLEEALELVQACGAKPDEAHQLVDYVYGRPAGEPTQEVGGVMVTLAALCLANGMDMHASAETELSRIWTKVDQIRAKQAAKPAMSPLPGVYPDRIAQPSDQQGGAGGLA
;
A
#
# COMPACT_ATOMS: atom_id res chain seq x y z
N PRO A 1 -19.84 4.20 13.94
CA PRO A 1 -19.46 4.41 12.52
C PRO A 1 -17.94 4.50 12.43
N CYS A 2 -17.35 4.21 11.28
CA CYS A 2 -15.91 4.22 11.08
C CYS A 2 -15.32 5.61 11.29
N PRO A 3 -14.30 5.77 12.17
CA PRO A 3 -13.70 7.08 12.40
C PRO A 3 -12.91 7.57 11.19
N TYR A 4 -12.62 6.71 10.21
CA TYR A 4 -11.88 7.04 9.00
C TYR A 4 -12.78 7.36 7.81
N CYS A 5 -13.86 6.60 7.60
CA CYS A 5 -14.74 6.77 6.42
C CYS A 5 -16.23 6.98 6.74
N GLY A 6 -16.64 6.95 8.01
CA GLY A 6 -18.02 7.16 8.45
C GLY A 6 -18.97 5.97 8.23
N CYS A 7 -18.59 4.94 7.47
CA CYS A 7 -19.43 3.77 7.20
C CYS A 7 -19.71 2.92 8.44
N ALA A 8 -20.69 2.01 8.34
CA ALA A 8 -20.95 1.02 9.39
C ALA A 8 -19.71 0.13 9.61
N ALA A 9 -19.49 -0.27 10.86
CA ALA A 9 -18.44 -1.18 11.26
C ALA A 9 -19.05 -2.39 11.92
N ARG A 10 -18.45 -3.57 11.73
CA ARG A 10 -18.87 -4.81 12.35
C ARG A 10 -17.99 -5.10 13.56
N TYR A 11 -18.61 -5.54 14.64
CA TYR A 11 -17.88 -6.01 15.81
C TYR A 11 -17.34 -7.41 15.54
N VAL A 12 -16.07 -7.64 15.85
CA VAL A 12 -15.39 -8.92 15.63
C VAL A 12 -14.88 -9.39 16.98
N ALA A 13 -15.78 -10.01 17.74
CA ALA A 13 -15.57 -10.33 19.15
C ALA A 13 -14.59 -11.48 19.41
N ALA A 14 -14.25 -12.28 18.40
CA ALA A 14 -13.95 -13.68 18.66
C ALA A 14 -12.53 -13.98 19.17
N ASP A 15 -11.48 -13.28 18.71
CA ASP A 15 -10.11 -13.82 18.85
C ASP A 15 -9.04 -12.81 19.28
N TYR A 16 -9.40 -11.55 19.57
CA TYR A 16 -8.43 -10.53 19.95
C TYR A 16 -8.29 -10.44 21.47
N VAL A 17 -7.06 -10.60 21.96
CA VAL A 17 -6.66 -10.32 23.34
C VAL A 17 -5.61 -9.23 23.36
N ASP A 18 -5.57 -8.42 24.41
CA ASP A 18 -4.54 -7.41 24.58
C ASP A 18 -3.21 -8.04 25.05
N ASN A 19 -2.19 -7.20 25.28
CA ASN A 19 -0.86 -7.66 25.72
C ASN A 19 -0.88 -8.30 27.13
N SER A 20 -1.98 -8.21 27.87
CA SER A 20 -2.20 -8.86 29.16
C SER A 20 -3.03 -10.16 29.06
N GLY A 21 -3.50 -10.50 27.85
CA GLY A 21 -4.31 -11.68 27.59
C GLY A 21 -5.81 -11.51 27.87
N GLU A 22 -6.25 -10.28 28.17
CA GLU A 22 -7.66 -9.97 28.39
C GLU A 22 -8.37 -9.77 27.05
N PRO A 23 -9.65 -10.18 26.91
CA PRO A 23 -10.42 -9.96 25.69
C PRO A 23 -10.40 -8.49 25.28
N TRP A 24 -9.97 -8.24 24.05
CA TRP A 24 -9.84 -6.90 23.51
C TRP A 24 -10.87 -6.66 22.40
N PRO A 25 -11.97 -5.93 22.69
CA PRO A 25 -13.03 -5.65 21.74
C PRO A 25 -12.48 -5.02 20.45
N PHE A 26 -12.66 -5.70 19.32
CA PHE A 26 -12.16 -5.24 18.01
C PHE A 26 -13.32 -5.00 17.03
N ALA A 27 -13.21 -3.99 16.19
CA ALA A 27 -14.17 -3.70 15.13
C ALA A 27 -13.48 -3.48 13.79
N GLU A 28 -14.15 -3.90 12.72
CA GLU A 28 -13.67 -3.80 11.34
C GLU A 28 -14.67 -3.03 10.48
N CYS A 29 -14.16 -2.23 9.55
CA CYS A 29 -14.97 -1.56 8.54
C CYS A 29 -14.69 -2.16 7.16
N ASP A 30 -15.70 -2.85 6.60
CA ASP A 30 -15.60 -3.51 5.30
C ASP A 30 -15.39 -2.51 4.14
N ALA A 31 -15.79 -1.24 4.31
CA ALA A 31 -15.68 -0.21 3.27
C ALA A 31 -14.26 0.33 3.07
N CYS A 32 -13.45 0.40 4.14
CA CYS A 32 -12.07 0.92 4.09
C CYS A 32 -11.05 -0.11 4.58
N ASN A 33 -11.49 -1.35 4.80
CA ASN A 33 -10.72 -2.48 5.29
C ASN A 33 -9.86 -2.16 6.54
N THR A 34 -10.36 -1.27 7.39
CA THR A 34 -9.66 -0.82 8.60
C THR A 34 -10.22 -1.54 9.81
N GLY A 35 -9.33 -2.21 10.55
CA GLY A 35 -9.60 -2.82 11.84
C GLY A 35 -8.94 -2.03 12.97
N ALA A 36 -9.67 -1.78 14.07
CA ALA A 36 -9.09 -1.17 15.26
C ALA A 36 -9.86 -1.58 16.54
N PRO A 37 -9.24 -1.45 17.73
CA PRO A 37 -9.93 -1.68 19.00
C PRO A 37 -11.12 -0.74 19.17
N VAL A 38 -12.26 -1.23 19.65
CA VAL A 38 -13.55 -0.49 19.76
C VAL A 38 -13.40 0.86 20.46
N GLU A 39 -12.51 0.96 21.44
CA GLU A 39 -12.23 2.23 22.14
C GLU A 39 -11.73 3.36 21.22
N PHE A 40 -11.02 3.04 20.13
CA PHE A 40 -10.58 4.01 19.12
C PHE A 40 -11.75 4.49 18.25
N TRP A 41 -12.80 3.69 18.08
CA TRP A 41 -14.03 4.09 17.40
C TRP A 41 -14.85 5.02 18.29
N ASN A 42 -14.84 4.81 19.61
CA ASN A 42 -15.58 5.61 20.58
C ASN A 42 -14.92 6.97 20.90
N LYS A 43 -13.58 7.07 20.88
CA LYS A 43 -12.85 8.32 21.16
C LYS A 43 -13.12 9.46 20.16
N ARG A 44 -13.54 9.15 18.93
CA ARG A 44 -13.93 10.14 17.90
C ARG A 44 -15.43 10.37 17.79
N ALA A 45 -16.24 9.50 18.43
CA ALA A 45 -17.69 9.63 18.48
C ALA A 45 -18.16 10.67 19.51
N GLN A 46 -17.26 11.17 20.37
CA GLN A 46 -17.52 12.44 21.03
C GLN A 46 -17.34 13.55 19.99
N PRO A 47 -18.41 14.27 19.61
CA PRO A 47 -18.27 15.36 18.67
C PRO A 47 -17.25 16.35 19.26
N ALA A 48 -16.23 16.69 18.46
CA ALA A 48 -15.41 17.85 18.73
C ALA A 48 -16.36 19.03 18.96
N ASP A 49 -16.13 19.78 20.05
CA ASP A 49 -16.91 20.94 20.47
C ASP A 49 -17.24 21.80 19.24
N PRO A 50 -18.51 21.82 18.77
CA PRO A 50 -18.84 22.57 17.58
C PRO A 50 -18.74 24.03 17.98
N LEU A 51 -17.77 24.74 17.39
CA LEU A 51 -17.80 26.20 17.27
C LEU A 51 -19.24 26.60 16.95
N ILE A 52 -19.96 27.12 17.94
CA ILE A 52 -21.35 27.52 17.81
C ILE A 52 -21.37 28.76 16.90
N VAL A 53 -21.43 28.52 15.59
CA VAL A 53 -21.90 29.51 14.65
C VAL A 53 -23.41 29.52 14.80
N LYS A 54 -23.95 30.59 15.39
CA LYS A 54 -25.40 30.82 15.48
C LYS A 54 -25.96 31.06 14.07
N LEU A 55 -26.39 30.00 13.41
CA LEU A 55 -27.19 30.07 12.18
C LEU A 55 -28.64 29.70 12.50
N THR A 56 -29.57 30.47 11.96
CA THR A 56 -30.99 30.52 12.33
C THR A 56 -31.85 29.89 11.24
N GLY A 57 -31.66 28.60 10.95
CA GLY A 57 -32.68 27.82 10.26
C GLY A 57 -32.18 26.67 9.39
N PRO A 58 -33.04 25.66 9.09
CA PRO A 58 -32.67 24.47 8.31
C PRO A 58 -32.22 24.76 6.87
N GLN A 59 -32.70 25.87 6.27
CA GLN A 59 -32.33 26.26 4.91
C GLN A 59 -30.90 26.80 4.84
N GLU A 60 -30.47 27.58 5.83
CA GLU A 60 -29.09 28.08 5.92
C GLU A 60 -28.07 26.93 6.04
N TRP A 61 -28.48 25.83 6.67
CA TRP A 61 -27.67 24.61 6.79
C TRP A 61 -27.53 23.87 5.45
N LEU A 62 -28.62 23.74 4.70
CA LEU A 62 -28.60 23.14 3.35
C LEU A 62 -27.78 23.99 2.37
N ASP A 63 -27.88 25.32 2.48
CA ASP A 63 -27.15 26.26 1.62
C ASP A 63 -25.64 26.27 1.94
N GLU A 64 -25.24 26.15 3.22
CA GLU A 64 -23.82 25.98 3.62
C GLU A 64 -23.26 24.61 3.19
N LEU A 65 -24.02 23.52 3.33
CA LEU A 65 -23.59 22.21 2.84
C LEU A 65 -23.45 22.18 1.31
N ALA A 66 -24.34 22.87 0.59
CA ALA A 66 -24.25 23.01 -0.86
C ALA A 66 -23.00 23.79 -1.30
N LYS A 67 -22.52 24.75 -0.48
CA LYS A 67 -21.24 25.45 -0.71
C LYS A 67 -20.01 24.58 -0.38
N ALA A 68 -20.15 23.58 0.49
CA ALA A 68 -19.08 22.62 0.84
C ALA A 68 -18.96 21.46 -0.16
N ALA A 69 -20.01 21.18 -0.94
CA ALA A 69 -20.04 20.13 -1.94
C ALA A 69 -18.92 20.17 -3.01
N PRO A 70 -18.38 21.32 -3.46
CA PRO A 70 -17.28 21.36 -4.43
C PRO A 70 -15.92 20.90 -3.87
N LEU A 71 -15.78 20.71 -2.55
CA LEU A 71 -14.52 20.30 -1.93
C LEU A 71 -14.38 18.78 -1.76
N ALA A 72 -15.48 18.02 -1.89
CA ALA A 72 -15.47 16.57 -1.75
C ALA A 72 -14.75 15.86 -2.92
N ASP A 73 -14.59 16.53 -4.06
CA ASP A 73 -13.91 16.02 -5.26
C ASP A 73 -12.38 16.25 -5.25
N GLN A 74 -11.85 16.75 -4.12
CA GLN A 74 -10.42 17.07 -3.95
C GLN A 74 -9.70 16.12 -2.98
N GLN A 75 -10.15 14.87 -2.84
CA GLN A 75 -9.35 13.86 -2.17
C GLN A 75 -8.08 13.61 -3.00
N PRO A 76 -6.87 13.81 -2.46
CA PRO A 76 -5.65 13.46 -3.16
C PRO A 76 -5.72 11.99 -3.56
N THR A 77 -5.46 11.69 -4.82
CA THR A 77 -5.39 10.30 -5.28
C THR A 77 -4.36 9.55 -4.45
N ALA A 78 -4.74 8.37 -3.93
CA ALA A 78 -3.89 7.54 -3.11
C ALA A 78 -2.54 7.29 -3.82
N PHE A 79 -1.45 7.23 -3.05
CA PHE A 79 -0.10 7.09 -3.61
C PHE A 79 0.00 5.92 -4.59
N GLN A 80 -0.52 4.74 -4.20
CA GLN A 80 -0.53 3.54 -5.05
C GLN A 80 -1.21 3.79 -6.41
N SER A 81 -2.33 4.52 -6.43
CA SER A 81 -3.04 4.86 -7.67
C SER A 81 -2.21 5.77 -8.58
N ARG A 82 -1.30 6.59 -8.02
CA ARG A 82 -0.39 7.46 -8.80
C ARG A 82 0.89 6.75 -9.28
N VAL A 83 1.27 5.64 -8.64
CA VAL A 83 2.36 4.78 -9.12
C VAL A 83 1.97 4.07 -10.42
N GLN A 84 0.71 3.66 -10.58
CA GLN A 84 0.25 2.90 -11.74
C GLN A 84 0.46 3.64 -13.09
N PRO A 85 0.10 4.93 -13.26
CA PRO A 85 0.40 5.67 -14.49
C PRO A 85 1.90 5.75 -14.79
N TRP A 86 2.75 5.92 -13.78
CA TRP A 86 4.20 5.94 -13.96
C TRP A 86 4.73 4.58 -14.43
N MET A 87 4.24 3.49 -13.83
CA MET A 87 4.54 2.12 -14.23
C MET A 87 4.18 1.89 -15.71
N THR A 88 2.96 2.24 -16.10
CA THR A 88 2.50 2.12 -17.49
C THR A 88 3.34 2.97 -18.44
N ALA A 89 3.69 4.21 -18.05
CA ALA A 89 4.52 5.08 -18.87
C ALA A 89 5.93 4.51 -19.06
N CYS A 90 6.57 3.97 -18.03
CA CYS A 90 7.94 3.47 -18.14
C CYS A 90 8.02 2.09 -18.80
N PHE A 91 7.07 1.21 -18.51
CA PHE A 91 7.23 -0.23 -18.73
C PHE A 91 6.13 -0.85 -19.61
N GLY A 92 5.04 -0.14 -19.88
CA GLY A 92 3.87 -0.72 -20.56
C GLY A 92 3.14 -1.77 -19.70
N ALA A 93 2.07 -2.35 -20.25
CA ALA A 93 1.19 -3.24 -19.49
C ALA A 93 1.88 -4.57 -19.08
N GLU A 94 2.63 -5.18 -20.00
CA GLU A 94 3.24 -6.51 -19.80
C GLU A 94 4.27 -6.50 -18.66
N ILE A 95 5.28 -5.63 -18.74
CA ILE A 95 6.33 -5.53 -17.72
C ILE A 95 5.77 -5.00 -16.39
N SER A 96 4.76 -4.13 -16.43
CA SER A 96 4.10 -3.67 -15.20
C SER A 96 3.38 -4.81 -14.47
N ALA A 97 2.87 -5.80 -15.21
CA ALA A 97 2.17 -6.96 -14.66
C ALA A 97 3.12 -8.15 -14.33
N ASP A 98 4.41 -8.06 -14.65
CA ASP A 98 5.40 -9.10 -14.36
C ASP A 98 5.65 -9.22 -12.86
N ARG A 99 4.95 -10.16 -12.22
CA ARG A 99 5.01 -10.40 -10.77
C ARG A 99 6.41 -10.72 -10.27
N GLN A 100 7.21 -11.43 -11.07
CA GLN A 100 8.57 -11.79 -10.67
C GLN A 100 9.49 -10.57 -10.73
N GLU A 101 9.39 -9.75 -11.77
CA GLU A 101 10.16 -8.51 -11.85
C GLU A 101 9.75 -7.56 -10.72
N ARG A 102 8.45 -7.41 -10.43
CA ARG A 102 7.98 -6.56 -9.32
C ARG A 102 8.50 -7.05 -7.97
N ASN A 103 8.51 -8.37 -7.75
CA ASN A 103 9.04 -8.96 -6.52
C ASN A 103 10.54 -8.65 -6.34
N HIS A 104 11.35 -8.89 -7.38
CA HIS A 104 12.79 -8.64 -7.30
C HIS A 104 13.13 -7.16 -7.15
N ARG A 105 12.39 -6.26 -7.83
CA ARG A 105 12.59 -4.82 -7.70
C ARG A 105 12.22 -4.32 -6.30
N PHE A 106 11.17 -4.86 -5.69
CA PHE A 106 10.87 -4.54 -4.28
C PHE A 106 11.97 -5.04 -3.33
N LEU A 107 12.45 -6.27 -3.51
CA LEU A 107 13.55 -6.81 -2.69
C LEU A 107 14.83 -5.96 -2.80
N GLU A 108 15.18 -5.52 -4.01
CA GLU A 108 16.32 -4.63 -4.27
C GLU A 108 16.20 -3.33 -3.45
N GLU A 109 15.09 -2.61 -3.57
CA GLU A 109 14.87 -1.33 -2.87
C GLU A 109 14.82 -1.52 -1.33
N ALA A 110 14.24 -2.63 -0.86
CA ALA A 110 14.25 -2.97 0.58
C ALA A 110 15.67 -3.19 1.11
N LEU A 111 16.52 -3.89 0.33
CA LEU A 111 17.92 -4.10 0.66
C LEU A 111 18.73 -2.80 0.62
N GLU A 112 18.49 -1.95 -0.38
CA GLU A 112 19.12 -0.62 -0.47
C GLU A 112 18.75 0.26 0.74
N LEU A 113 17.49 0.24 1.17
CA LEU A 113 17.03 0.99 2.35
C LEU A 113 17.72 0.52 3.64
N VAL A 114 17.73 -0.79 3.91
CA VAL A 114 18.36 -1.29 5.16
C VAL A 114 19.88 -1.10 5.13
N GLN A 115 20.51 -1.21 3.96
CA GLN A 115 21.92 -0.88 3.77
C GLN A 115 22.18 0.60 4.10
N ALA A 116 21.33 1.51 3.62
CA ALA A 116 21.44 2.94 3.92
C ALA A 116 21.25 3.25 5.41
N CYS A 117 20.46 2.43 6.12
CA CYS A 117 20.31 2.46 7.59
C CYS A 117 21.44 1.73 8.35
N GLY A 118 22.44 1.17 7.66
CA GLY A 118 23.63 0.59 8.27
C GLY A 118 23.60 -0.92 8.47
N ALA A 119 22.61 -1.65 7.94
CA ALA A 119 22.59 -3.10 7.98
C ALA A 119 23.75 -3.69 7.17
N LYS A 120 24.37 -4.74 7.70
CA LYS A 120 25.46 -5.45 7.05
C LYS A 120 24.93 -6.60 6.17
N PRO A 121 25.69 -7.02 5.14
CA PRO A 121 25.26 -8.13 4.28
C PRO A 121 25.02 -9.46 5.02
N ASP A 122 25.81 -9.76 6.05
CA ASP A 122 25.64 -10.96 6.87
C ASP A 122 24.35 -10.93 7.71
N GLU A 123 23.96 -9.76 8.21
CA GLU A 123 22.66 -9.57 8.89
C GLU A 123 21.49 -9.80 7.93
N ALA A 124 21.59 -9.30 6.69
CA ALA A 124 20.58 -9.53 5.67
C ALA A 124 20.46 -11.03 5.30
N HIS A 125 21.58 -11.73 5.12
CA HIS A 125 21.58 -13.17 4.83
C HIS A 125 20.98 -14.00 5.98
N GLN A 126 21.27 -13.65 7.24
CA GLN A 126 20.65 -14.33 8.39
C GLN A 126 19.11 -14.18 8.38
N LEU A 127 18.60 -13.01 7.98
CA LEU A 127 17.15 -12.80 7.85
C LEU A 127 16.56 -13.59 6.67
N VAL A 128 17.30 -13.74 5.56
CA VAL A 128 16.90 -14.62 4.46
C VAL A 128 16.74 -16.06 4.97
N ASP A 129 17.76 -16.62 5.63
CA ASP A 129 17.70 -17.98 6.16
C ASP A 129 16.54 -18.16 7.15
N TYR A 130 16.32 -17.17 8.03
CA TYR A 130 15.22 -17.17 9.00
C TYR A 130 13.84 -17.17 8.32
N VAL A 131 13.62 -16.30 7.32
CA VAL A 131 12.32 -16.16 6.65
C VAL A 131 12.03 -17.33 5.71
N TYR A 132 13.03 -17.84 5.00
CA TYR A 132 12.88 -18.99 4.11
C TYR A 132 12.92 -20.34 4.83
N GLY A 133 13.33 -20.37 6.11
CA GLY A 133 13.28 -21.55 6.97
C GLY A 133 11.89 -21.89 7.54
N ARG A 134 10.86 -21.07 7.26
CA ARG A 134 9.47 -21.25 7.71
C ARG A 134 8.50 -21.38 6.52
N PRO A 135 7.27 -21.89 6.73
CA PRO A 135 6.24 -21.87 5.71
C PRO A 135 5.98 -20.45 5.19
N ALA A 136 5.69 -20.32 3.89
CA ALA A 136 5.34 -19.04 3.29
C ALA A 136 4.07 -18.46 3.93
N GLY A 137 4.08 -17.15 4.17
CA GLY A 137 2.92 -16.41 4.67
C GLY A 137 1.90 -16.07 3.59
N GLU A 138 0.75 -15.55 4.02
CA GLU A 138 -0.29 -15.06 3.10
C GLU A 138 0.11 -13.66 2.57
N PRO A 139 0.07 -13.42 1.23
CA PRO A 139 0.58 -12.19 0.65
C PRO A 139 -0.01 -10.88 1.21
N THR A 140 -1.31 -10.81 1.47
CA THR A 140 -1.98 -9.61 2.01
C THR A 140 -1.47 -9.28 3.41
N GLN A 141 -1.30 -10.28 4.26
CA GLN A 141 -0.72 -10.15 5.58
C GLN A 141 0.74 -9.65 5.50
N GLU A 142 1.54 -10.21 4.60
CA GLU A 142 2.94 -9.80 4.44
C GLU A 142 3.07 -8.37 3.90
N VAL A 143 2.16 -7.92 3.02
CA VAL A 143 2.08 -6.50 2.61
C VAL A 143 1.81 -5.61 3.81
N GLY A 144 0.88 -5.99 4.69
CA GLY A 144 0.61 -5.26 5.93
C GLY A 144 1.83 -5.19 6.85
N GLY A 145 2.52 -6.33 7.03
CA GLY A 145 3.76 -6.41 7.81
C GLY A 145 4.87 -5.50 7.28
N VAL A 146 5.08 -5.49 5.97
CA VAL A 146 6.03 -4.58 5.30
C VAL A 146 5.67 -3.12 5.54
N MET A 147 4.40 -2.74 5.38
CA MET A 147 3.98 -1.34 5.59
C MET A 147 4.22 -0.87 7.03
N VAL A 148 3.88 -1.69 8.02
CA VAL A 148 4.08 -1.36 9.43
C VAL A 148 5.56 -1.24 9.77
N THR A 149 6.38 -2.18 9.30
CA THR A 149 7.82 -2.19 9.58
C THR A 149 8.57 -1.08 8.86
N LEU A 150 8.17 -0.72 7.63
CA LEU A 150 8.69 0.46 6.93
C LEU A 150 8.39 1.75 7.71
N ALA A 151 7.15 1.93 8.16
CA ALA A 151 6.77 3.09 8.97
C ALA A 151 7.58 3.16 10.28
N ALA A 152 7.76 2.03 10.97
CA ALA A 152 8.57 1.94 12.19
C ALA A 152 10.04 2.27 11.93
N LEU A 153 10.62 1.77 10.83
CA LEU A 153 12.00 2.08 10.43
C LEU A 153 12.17 3.58 10.14
N CYS A 154 11.22 4.18 9.41
CA CYS A 154 11.22 5.61 9.15
C CYS A 154 11.15 6.43 10.45
N LEU A 155 10.25 6.08 11.37
CA LEU A 155 10.15 6.74 12.67
C LEU A 155 11.46 6.64 13.47
N ALA A 156 12.08 5.46 13.51
CA ALA A 156 13.34 5.24 14.23
C ALA A 156 14.51 6.05 13.64
N ASN A 157 14.47 6.35 12.34
CA ASN A 157 15.50 7.12 11.63
C ASN A 157 15.13 8.59 11.40
N GLY A 158 13.99 9.06 11.96
CA GLY A 158 13.54 10.45 11.79
C GLY A 158 13.16 10.82 10.35
N MET A 159 12.71 9.84 9.56
CA MET A 159 12.27 10.03 8.17
C MET A 159 10.76 10.12 8.06
N ASP A 160 10.26 11.00 7.19
CA ASP A 160 8.86 10.99 6.78
C ASP A 160 8.67 10.03 5.59
N MET A 161 8.03 8.89 5.85
CA MET A 161 7.77 7.85 4.85
C MET A 161 7.00 8.38 3.64
N HIS A 162 5.97 9.20 3.87
CA HIS A 162 5.11 9.69 2.80
C HIS A 162 5.81 10.77 1.99
N ALA A 163 6.45 11.75 2.64
CA ALA A 163 7.20 12.79 1.93
C ALA A 163 8.36 12.21 1.10
N SER A 164 9.02 11.16 1.60
CA SER A 164 10.07 10.42 0.87
C SER A 164 9.49 9.75 -0.38
N ALA A 165 8.34 9.09 -0.25
CA ALA A 165 7.65 8.45 -1.37
C ALA A 165 7.22 9.46 -2.45
N GLU A 166 6.68 10.62 -2.06
CA GLU A 166 6.29 11.69 -2.99
C GLU A 166 7.48 12.30 -3.73
N THR A 167 8.57 12.53 -3.00
CA THR A 167 9.81 13.06 -3.57
C THR A 167 10.37 12.11 -4.61
N GLU A 168 10.41 10.82 -4.30
CA GLU A 168 10.93 9.81 -5.22
C GLU A 168 10.03 9.63 -6.44
N LEU A 169 8.71 9.53 -6.26
CA LEU A 169 7.77 9.43 -7.38
C LEU A 169 7.89 10.64 -8.32
N SER A 170 8.01 11.84 -7.76
CA SER A 170 8.24 13.07 -8.54
C SER A 170 9.57 13.03 -9.29
N ARG A 171 10.64 12.52 -8.65
CA ARG A 171 11.98 12.38 -9.26
C ARG A 171 12.02 11.34 -10.39
N ILE A 172 11.37 10.19 -10.25
CA ILE A 172 11.42 9.13 -11.27
C ILE A 172 10.59 9.49 -12.51
N TRP A 173 9.58 10.35 -12.38
CA TRP A 173 8.90 10.94 -13.52
C TRP A 173 9.83 11.74 -14.43
N THR A 174 10.86 12.41 -13.88
CA THR A 174 11.85 13.12 -14.70
C THR A 174 12.86 12.18 -15.38
N LYS A 175 12.78 10.87 -15.13
CA LYS A 175 13.74 9.86 -15.63
C LYS A 175 13.12 8.83 -16.56
N VAL A 176 11.89 9.03 -17.02
CA VAL A 176 11.15 8.06 -17.86
C VAL A 176 11.98 7.54 -19.04
N ASP A 177 12.59 8.43 -19.82
CA ASP A 177 13.36 8.02 -21.00
C ASP A 177 14.63 7.24 -20.64
N GLN A 178 15.31 7.62 -19.56
CA GLN A 178 16.47 6.89 -19.05
C GLN A 178 16.08 5.50 -18.56
N ILE A 179 14.94 5.39 -17.87
CA ILE A 179 14.41 4.12 -17.37
C ILE A 179 14.05 3.20 -18.53
N ARG A 180 13.38 3.72 -19.56
CA ARG A 180 13.06 2.97 -20.79
C ARG A 180 14.32 2.49 -21.51
N ALA A 181 15.32 3.36 -21.67
CA ALA A 181 16.59 2.99 -22.31
C ALA A 181 17.31 1.88 -21.52
N LYS A 182 17.35 1.98 -20.18
CA LYS A 182 17.91 0.93 -19.32
C LYS A 182 17.13 -0.37 -19.44
N GLN A 183 15.80 -0.31 -19.46
CA GLN A 183 14.96 -1.50 -19.60
C GLN A 183 15.18 -2.19 -20.95
N ALA A 184 15.25 -1.42 -22.05
CA ALA A 184 15.50 -1.96 -23.38
C ALA A 184 16.89 -2.61 -23.53
N ALA A 185 17.86 -2.17 -22.72
CA ALA A 185 19.21 -2.71 -22.69
C ALA A 185 19.37 -3.92 -21.76
N LYS A 186 18.35 -4.28 -20.97
CA LYS A 186 18.44 -5.45 -20.10
C LYS A 186 18.55 -6.72 -20.94
N PRO A 187 19.53 -7.61 -20.66
CA PRO A 187 19.49 -8.95 -21.20
C PRO A 187 18.16 -9.59 -20.82
N ALA A 188 17.55 -10.31 -21.77
CA ALA A 188 16.51 -11.25 -21.40
C ALA A 188 17.15 -12.22 -20.40
N MET A 189 16.51 -12.39 -19.24
CA MET A 189 16.87 -13.31 -18.15
C MET A 189 17.70 -12.71 -17.00
N SER A 190 17.01 -11.95 -16.11
CA SER A 190 17.23 -11.82 -14.65
C SER A 190 17.31 -10.38 -14.10
N PRO A 191 16.85 -10.13 -12.86
CA PRO A 191 17.10 -8.87 -12.15
C PRO A 191 18.59 -8.63 -11.86
N LEU A 192 19.40 -9.70 -11.80
CA LEU A 192 20.83 -9.65 -11.58
C LEU A 192 21.57 -9.84 -12.91
N PRO A 193 22.76 -9.23 -13.11
CA PRO A 193 23.59 -9.54 -14.27
C PRO A 193 23.90 -11.05 -14.36
N GLY A 194 23.50 -11.72 -15.44
CA GLY A 194 23.77 -13.16 -15.65
C GLY A 194 22.75 -13.85 -16.57
N VAL A 195 22.94 -15.15 -16.85
CA VAL A 195 22.01 -15.98 -17.65
C VAL A 195 21.30 -16.96 -16.71
N TYR A 196 19.96 -17.01 -16.75
CA TYR A 196 19.15 -17.78 -15.79
C TYR A 196 18.17 -18.73 -16.51
N PRO A 197 18.48 -20.04 -16.59
CA PRO A 197 17.73 -20.99 -17.44
C PRO A 197 16.35 -21.41 -16.91
N ASP A 198 16.00 -21.11 -15.66
CA ASP A 198 14.82 -21.70 -15.00
C ASP A 198 13.57 -20.81 -14.99
N ARG A 199 13.50 -19.76 -15.84
CA ARG A 199 12.29 -18.92 -15.91
C ARG A 199 11.18 -19.64 -16.67
N ILE A 200 10.28 -20.30 -15.91
CA ILE A 200 9.04 -20.84 -16.46
C ILE A 200 8.20 -19.68 -16.97
N ALA A 201 7.86 -19.70 -18.26
CA ALA A 201 6.96 -18.73 -18.86
C ALA A 201 5.65 -18.70 -18.06
N GLN A 202 5.19 -17.51 -17.68
CA GLN A 202 3.84 -17.34 -17.12
C GLN A 202 2.84 -17.93 -18.14
N PRO A 203 1.84 -18.72 -17.71
CA PRO A 203 0.76 -19.12 -18.59
C PRO A 203 0.11 -17.86 -19.16
N SER A 204 0.06 -17.74 -20.49
CA SER A 204 -0.77 -16.72 -21.11
C SER A 204 -2.23 -17.07 -20.79
N ASP A 205 -2.97 -16.14 -20.20
CA ASP A 205 -4.43 -16.22 -20.11
C ASP A 205 -5.00 -16.10 -21.53
N GLN A 206 -4.90 -17.19 -22.31
CA GLN A 206 -5.77 -17.45 -23.43
C GLN A 206 -6.95 -18.27 -22.92
N GLN A 207 -8.03 -17.59 -22.55
CA GLN A 207 -9.37 -18.15 -22.64
C GLN A 207 -10.43 -17.04 -22.61
N GLY A 208 -11.05 -16.83 -23.78
CA GLY A 208 -12.19 -15.94 -23.91
C GLY A 208 -12.61 -15.62 -25.34
N GLY A 209 -12.35 -16.48 -26.32
CA GLY A 209 -12.78 -16.25 -27.70
C GLY A 209 -12.85 -17.53 -28.51
N ALA A 210 -14.02 -18.20 -28.48
CA ALA A 210 -14.68 -18.85 -29.62
C ALA A 210 -15.79 -19.77 -29.11
N GLY A 211 -17.03 -19.46 -29.51
CA GLY A 211 -18.20 -20.30 -29.27
C GLY A 211 -19.40 -19.76 -30.03
N GLY A 212 -19.25 -19.62 -31.35
CA GLY A 212 -20.36 -19.31 -32.25
C GLY A 212 -21.09 -20.58 -32.71
N LEU A 213 -22.40 -20.41 -32.89
CA LEU A 213 -23.31 -21.12 -33.79
C LEU A 213 -23.61 -22.61 -33.52
N ALA A 214 -24.78 -22.85 -32.94
CA ALA A 214 -25.83 -23.71 -33.51
C ALA A 214 -27.20 -23.12 -33.14
#